data_AF-A0A9D6TSJ7-F1
#
_entry.id   AF-A0A9D6TSJ7-F1
#
_cell.length_a   1.000
_cell.length_b   1.000
_cell.length_c   1.000
_cell.angle_alpha   90.00
_cell.angle_beta   90.00
_cell.angle_gamma   90.00
#
_symmetry.space_group_name_H-M   'P 1'
#
loop_
_entity.id
_entity.type
_entity.pdbx_description
1 polymer ?
#
loop_
_entity_poly.entity_id
_entity_poly.type
_entity_poly.pdbx_seq_one_letter_code
_entity_poly.pdbx_strand_id
1 'polypeptide(L)'
;MDPGHARRLLGWLDDDTIRAVDPEAVARLRGALERPSGTSDLVTRAAHGTSICFRPGEGEHPGRRLLELDRHGTLVAALRWSRGGALLRAWVRIPDGSWLAIEPDATPDAPWGRSDRLWHHDRPDTTAAAPSGTPLTVFAALDWARVDAIPPLAEPARLPPGGGTAVLNLIASLALDQGRQRLSYRGPYPTEQLFLALLESFRYDADAAEPLGAFMGGGLDWRPAPHERLFTREGLYVQLRAGVEKVVWRGRTYYRPEWQGVRRYAPRRVRDTPDATVCSLWALERPVEDHLWLAADGEPLRLGAPAPEASPVRSLSAAVRDGVIAVVIATSAPPLADSIRAVAPALALEWGPVDGDLISIAPTRARLSTRLRATIRARLRDAGAPEARLRVGLAALTEIAALLGDELRARAQRRLAALDPASQAQALAVIAPPAASGERDARTISHAVEGLVGDPRSSGGPDDHQDVEGDEGGHRER
;
A
#
# COMPACT_ATOMS: atom_id res chain seq x y z
N MET A 1 -31.76 -2.24 -17.81
CA MET A 1 -30.60 -3.15 -17.63
C MET A 1 -30.47 -4.06 -18.85
N ASP A 2 -29.26 -4.35 -19.32
CA ASP A 2 -29.03 -5.37 -20.36
C ASP A 2 -29.53 -6.76 -19.89
N PRO A 3 -30.40 -7.47 -20.66
CA PRO A 3 -30.88 -8.80 -20.29
C PRO A 3 -29.77 -9.82 -20.01
N GLY A 4 -28.63 -9.71 -20.70
CA GLY A 4 -27.47 -10.58 -20.46
C GLY A 4 -26.85 -10.35 -19.08
N HIS A 5 -26.75 -9.08 -18.66
CA HIS A 5 -26.27 -8.72 -17.33
C HIS A 5 -27.23 -9.17 -16.21
N ALA A 6 -28.54 -8.97 -16.37
CA ALA A 6 -29.53 -9.41 -15.39
C ALA A 6 -29.44 -10.91 -15.12
N ARG A 7 -29.30 -11.71 -16.19
CA ARG A 7 -29.15 -13.17 -16.08
C ARG A 7 -27.88 -13.59 -15.35
N ARG A 8 -26.73 -12.92 -15.63
CA ARG A 8 -25.47 -13.18 -14.92
C ARG A 8 -25.61 -12.86 -13.43
N LEU A 9 -26.19 -11.70 -13.11
CA LEU A 9 -26.39 -11.27 -11.73
C LEU A 9 -27.27 -12.26 -10.96
N LEU A 10 -28.38 -12.73 -11.55
CA LEU A 10 -29.22 -13.77 -10.94
C LEU A 10 -28.42 -15.03 -10.61
N GLY A 11 -27.53 -15.47 -11.51
CA GLY A 11 -26.64 -16.60 -11.25
C GLY A 11 -25.62 -16.34 -10.14
N TRP A 12 -25.14 -15.10 -9.97
CA TRP A 12 -24.26 -14.74 -8.85
C TRP A 12 -25.00 -14.69 -7.51
N LEU A 13 -26.26 -14.22 -7.49
CA LEU A 13 -27.09 -14.24 -6.28
C LEU A 13 -27.42 -15.66 -5.78
N ASP A 14 -27.09 -16.68 -6.57
CA ASP A 14 -27.21 -18.08 -6.16
C ASP A 14 -26.02 -18.61 -5.34
N ASP A 15 -24.95 -17.82 -5.19
CA ASP A 15 -23.83 -18.16 -4.30
C ASP A 15 -24.27 -18.14 -2.82
N ASP A 16 -23.94 -19.19 -2.08
CA ASP A 16 -24.35 -19.35 -0.68
C ASP A 16 -23.74 -18.28 0.22
N THR A 17 -22.53 -17.78 -0.09
CA THR A 17 -21.89 -16.67 0.64
C THR A 17 -22.72 -15.40 0.48
N ILE A 18 -23.19 -15.12 -0.73
CA ILE A 18 -24.02 -13.95 -1.03
C ILE A 18 -25.37 -14.07 -0.33
N ARG A 19 -26.05 -15.21 -0.45
CA ARG A 19 -27.34 -15.44 0.21
C ARG A 19 -27.25 -15.32 1.72
N ALA A 20 -26.16 -15.79 2.32
CA ALA A 20 -26.02 -15.82 3.75
C ALA A 20 -25.87 -14.41 4.36
N VAL A 21 -25.49 -13.38 3.59
CA VAL A 21 -25.34 -11.97 4.06
C VAL A 21 -26.64 -11.46 4.70
N ASP A 22 -27.72 -11.54 3.94
CA ASP A 22 -29.08 -11.14 4.33
C ASP A 22 -30.06 -11.94 3.45
N PRO A 23 -30.42 -13.17 3.87
CA PRO A 23 -31.20 -14.08 3.04
C PRO A 23 -32.52 -13.46 2.56
N GLU A 24 -33.17 -12.67 3.41
CA GLU A 24 -34.45 -12.03 3.11
C GLU A 24 -34.27 -10.89 2.09
N ALA A 25 -33.28 -10.02 2.27
CA ALA A 25 -33.02 -8.93 1.32
C ALA A 25 -32.50 -9.45 -0.04
N VAL A 26 -31.66 -10.48 -0.04
CA VAL A 26 -31.14 -11.11 -1.27
C VAL A 26 -32.27 -11.83 -2.03
N ALA A 27 -33.14 -12.56 -1.34
CA ALA A 27 -34.31 -13.20 -1.97
C ALA A 27 -35.26 -12.16 -2.59
N ARG A 28 -35.51 -11.04 -1.89
CA ARG A 28 -36.29 -9.92 -2.45
C ARG A 28 -35.63 -9.30 -3.68
N LEU A 29 -34.31 -9.09 -3.64
CA LEU A 29 -33.56 -8.53 -4.77
C LEU A 29 -33.70 -9.45 -5.98
N ARG A 30 -33.50 -10.76 -5.79
CA ARG A 30 -33.70 -11.76 -6.83
C ARG A 30 -35.11 -11.70 -7.43
N GLY A 31 -36.16 -11.75 -6.60
CA GLY A 31 -37.54 -11.67 -7.07
C GLY A 31 -37.93 -10.33 -7.70
N ALA A 32 -37.20 -9.24 -7.39
CA ALA A 32 -37.35 -7.98 -8.10
C ALA A 32 -36.66 -7.99 -9.48
N LEU A 33 -35.50 -8.65 -9.58
CA LEU A 33 -34.75 -8.80 -10.83
C LEU A 33 -35.42 -9.73 -11.86
N GLU A 34 -36.20 -10.70 -11.39
CA GLU A 34 -37.00 -11.59 -12.25
C GLU A 34 -38.24 -10.90 -12.86
N ARG A 35 -38.64 -9.74 -12.34
CA ARG A 35 -39.82 -8.98 -12.83
C ARG A 35 -39.46 -8.04 -14.00
N PRO A 36 -40.26 -8.00 -15.09
CA PRO A 36 -39.95 -7.19 -16.28
C PRO A 36 -39.91 -5.66 -16.08
N SER A 37 -40.57 -5.12 -15.05
CA SER A 37 -41.03 -3.72 -15.01
C SER A 37 -40.40 -2.81 -13.93
N GLY A 38 -39.32 -3.21 -13.24
CA GLY A 38 -38.80 -2.43 -12.09
C GLY A 38 -37.31 -2.53 -11.76
N THR A 39 -36.46 -2.96 -12.71
CA THR A 39 -35.07 -3.36 -12.41
C THR A 39 -34.01 -2.26 -12.48
N SER A 40 -34.34 -1.05 -12.97
CA SER A 40 -33.32 -0.02 -13.21
C SER A 40 -32.73 0.59 -11.94
N ASP A 41 -33.52 0.73 -10.88
CA ASP A 41 -33.11 1.50 -9.69
C ASP A 41 -32.47 0.63 -8.60
N LEU A 42 -32.52 -0.69 -8.76
CA LEU A 42 -32.01 -1.66 -7.76
C LEU A 42 -30.57 -2.08 -8.02
N VAL A 43 -30.05 -1.83 -9.22
CA VAL A 43 -28.69 -2.22 -9.59
C VAL A 43 -28.08 -1.12 -10.44
N THR A 44 -26.97 -0.56 -9.96
CA THR A 44 -26.11 0.31 -10.75
C THR A 44 -24.91 -0.47 -11.24
N ARG A 45 -24.50 -0.22 -12.49
CA ARG A 45 -23.26 -0.76 -13.04
C ARG A 45 -22.23 0.36 -13.16
N ALA A 46 -21.07 0.17 -12.56
CA ALA A 46 -19.97 1.11 -12.68
C ALA A 46 -19.19 0.91 -13.99
N ALA A 47 -18.25 1.81 -14.28
CA ALA A 47 -17.61 1.96 -15.60
C ALA A 47 -16.82 0.70 -16.04
N HIS A 48 -16.18 0.03 -15.09
CA HIS A 48 -15.43 -1.22 -15.27
C HIS A 48 -16.27 -2.46 -14.95
N GLY A 49 -17.58 -2.30 -14.85
CA GLY A 49 -18.52 -3.41 -14.80
C GLY A 49 -18.81 -3.99 -13.42
N THR A 50 -18.35 -3.35 -12.33
CA THR A 50 -18.84 -3.66 -10.97
C THR A 50 -20.35 -3.46 -10.89
N SER A 51 -21.05 -4.41 -10.29
CA SER A 51 -22.49 -4.33 -9.98
C SER A 51 -22.69 -3.90 -8.53
N ILE A 52 -23.38 -2.79 -8.33
CA ILE A 52 -23.80 -2.28 -7.02
C ILE A 52 -25.29 -2.56 -6.88
N CYS A 53 -25.65 -3.44 -5.95
CA CYS A 53 -27.03 -3.84 -5.71
C CYS A 53 -27.58 -3.11 -4.49
N PHE A 54 -28.81 -2.63 -4.59
CA PHE A 54 -29.53 -1.91 -3.54
C PHE A 54 -30.70 -2.74 -3.03
N ARG A 55 -31.04 -2.54 -1.76
CA ARG A 55 -32.18 -3.19 -1.12
C ARG A 55 -33.47 -2.77 -1.85
N PRO A 56 -34.30 -3.73 -2.32
CA PRO A 56 -35.62 -3.43 -2.88
C PRO A 56 -36.51 -2.75 -1.85
N GLY A 57 -37.28 -1.75 -2.29
CA GLY A 57 -38.13 -0.96 -1.39
C GLY A 57 -39.46 -1.64 -1.08
N GLU A 58 -39.80 -1.70 0.21
CA GLU A 58 -41.02 -1.14 0.83
C GLU A 58 -40.62 -0.56 2.22
N GLY A 59 -41.08 0.65 2.58
CA GLY A 59 -40.74 1.36 3.84
C GLY A 59 -40.03 2.72 3.68
N GLU A 60 -39.64 3.38 4.78
CA GLU A 60 -39.10 4.76 4.80
C GLU A 60 -37.65 4.92 4.27
N HIS A 61 -36.94 3.81 4.01
CA HIS A 61 -35.52 3.82 3.61
C HIS A 61 -35.19 2.87 2.43
N PRO A 62 -35.81 3.04 1.25
CA PRO A 62 -35.40 2.33 0.03
C PRO A 62 -34.00 2.80 -0.44
N GLY A 63 -33.32 1.99 -1.26
CA GLY A 63 -32.06 2.42 -1.92
C GLY A 63 -30.79 2.32 -1.07
N ARG A 64 -30.77 1.49 -0.01
CA ARG A 64 -29.53 1.20 0.74
C ARG A 64 -28.70 0.15 0.01
N ARG A 65 -27.40 0.38 -0.15
CA ARG A 65 -26.47 -0.58 -0.76
C ARG A 65 -26.51 -1.90 0.01
N LEU A 66 -26.72 -3.01 -0.69
CA LEU A 66 -26.78 -4.36 -0.15
C LEU A 66 -25.51 -5.14 -0.49
N LEU A 67 -25.12 -5.15 -1.77
CA LEU A 67 -23.99 -5.93 -2.28
C LEU A 67 -23.18 -5.11 -3.28
N GLU A 68 -21.89 -5.43 -3.38
CA GLU A 68 -21.01 -4.99 -4.45
C GLU A 68 -20.29 -6.23 -5.02
N LEU A 69 -20.46 -6.47 -6.31
CA LEU A 69 -19.87 -7.58 -7.05
C LEU A 69 -18.94 -7.04 -8.13
N ASP A 70 -17.75 -7.59 -8.29
CA ASP A 70 -16.91 -7.24 -9.44
C ASP A 70 -17.50 -7.81 -10.75
N ARG A 71 -16.86 -7.53 -11.88
CA ARG A 71 -17.36 -7.95 -13.19
C ARG A 71 -17.41 -9.47 -13.38
N HIS A 72 -16.73 -10.25 -12.53
CA HIS A 72 -16.73 -11.70 -12.53
C HIS A 72 -17.76 -12.31 -11.56
N GLY A 73 -18.46 -11.47 -10.80
CA GLY A 73 -19.40 -11.89 -9.76
C GLY A 73 -18.75 -12.15 -8.41
N THR A 74 -17.48 -11.78 -8.24
CA THR A 74 -16.82 -11.90 -6.95
C THR A 74 -17.44 -10.91 -5.96
N LEU A 75 -17.88 -11.38 -4.79
CA LEU A 75 -18.34 -10.50 -3.72
C LEU A 75 -17.18 -9.63 -3.20
N VAL A 76 -17.39 -8.32 -3.22
CA VAL A 76 -16.39 -7.31 -2.86
C VAL A 76 -16.78 -6.58 -1.57
N ALA A 77 -18.08 -6.28 -1.43
CA ALA A 77 -18.64 -5.75 -0.20
C ALA A 77 -20.08 -6.22 0.00
N ALA A 78 -20.48 -6.34 1.27
CA ALA A 78 -21.81 -6.77 1.65
C ALA A 78 -22.27 -6.03 2.90
N LEU A 79 -23.51 -5.55 2.92
CA LEU A 79 -24.04 -4.73 4.00
C LEU A 79 -25.39 -5.27 4.45
N ARG A 80 -25.55 -5.39 5.77
CA ARG A 80 -26.80 -5.79 6.40
C ARG A 80 -27.38 -4.60 7.18
N TRP A 81 -28.62 -4.26 6.86
CA TRP A 81 -29.32 -3.12 7.45
C TRP A 81 -30.50 -3.59 8.29
N SER A 82 -30.81 -2.87 9.35
CA SER A 82 -32.05 -3.07 10.09
C SER A 82 -33.25 -2.58 9.28
N ARG A 83 -34.46 -2.94 9.73
CA ARG A 83 -35.70 -2.36 9.18
C ARG A 83 -35.75 -0.84 9.35
N GLY A 84 -35.25 -0.33 10.48
CA GLY A 84 -35.12 1.09 10.78
C GLY A 84 -33.96 1.80 10.07
N GLY A 85 -33.26 1.14 9.13
CA GLY A 85 -32.23 1.77 8.31
C GLY A 85 -30.85 1.96 8.96
N ALA A 86 -30.65 1.46 10.19
CA ALA A 86 -29.34 1.41 10.83
C ALA A 86 -28.48 0.28 10.23
N LEU A 87 -27.19 0.50 10.07
CA LEU A 87 -26.27 -0.57 9.68
C LEU A 87 -26.13 -1.55 10.85
N LEU A 88 -26.32 -2.84 10.58
CA LEU A 88 -26.09 -3.91 11.55
C LEU A 88 -24.68 -4.50 11.40
N ARG A 89 -24.23 -4.64 10.16
CA ARG A 89 -22.89 -5.15 9.82
C ARG A 89 -22.53 -4.77 8.40
N ALA A 90 -21.25 -4.53 8.15
CA ALA A 90 -20.68 -4.50 6.80
C ALA A 90 -19.48 -5.42 6.69
N TRP A 91 -19.25 -5.94 5.49
CA TRP A 91 -18.14 -6.79 5.12
C TRP A 91 -17.44 -6.20 3.93
N VAL A 92 -16.10 -6.16 3.96
CA VAL A 92 -15.29 -5.65 2.87
C VAL A 92 -14.16 -6.61 2.59
N ARG A 93 -14.04 -7.05 1.34
CA ARG A 93 -12.94 -7.88 0.89
C ARG A 93 -11.67 -7.05 0.73
N ILE A 94 -10.54 -7.57 1.20
CA ILE A 94 -9.23 -6.91 1.13
C ILE A 94 -8.30 -7.63 0.13
N PRO A 95 -7.16 -7.04 -0.25
CA PRO A 95 -6.35 -7.52 -1.37
C PRO A 95 -5.82 -8.96 -1.27
N ASP A 96 -5.60 -9.48 -0.07
CA ASP A 96 -5.18 -10.88 0.14
C ASP A 96 -6.34 -11.88 -0.03
N GLY A 97 -7.55 -11.39 -0.29
CA GLY A 97 -8.76 -12.18 -0.49
C GLY A 97 -9.56 -12.44 0.79
N SER A 98 -9.01 -12.11 1.96
CA SER A 98 -9.70 -12.16 3.26
C SER A 98 -10.65 -10.96 3.43
N TRP A 99 -11.27 -10.85 4.61
CA TRP A 99 -12.38 -9.95 4.88
C TRP A 99 -12.18 -9.14 6.15
N LEU A 100 -12.65 -7.89 6.10
CA LEU A 100 -12.89 -7.08 7.27
C LEU A 100 -14.40 -6.96 7.54
N ALA A 101 -14.81 -7.25 8.77
CA ALA A 101 -16.16 -6.96 9.24
C ALA A 101 -16.17 -5.67 10.05
N ILE A 102 -17.22 -4.86 9.87
CA ILE A 102 -17.50 -3.66 10.65
C ILE A 102 -18.68 -3.97 11.57
N GLU A 103 -18.44 -3.84 12.88
CA GLU A 103 -19.45 -3.87 13.93
C GLU A 103 -19.73 -2.43 14.39
N PRO A 104 -20.89 -1.86 14.05
CA PRO A 104 -21.24 -0.50 14.45
C PRO A 104 -21.48 -0.39 15.96
N ASP A 105 -21.10 0.75 16.54
CA ASP A 105 -21.36 1.11 17.95
C ASP A 105 -20.87 0.06 18.98
N ALA A 106 -19.70 -0.52 18.73
CA ALA A 106 -19.15 -1.64 19.48
C ALA A 106 -18.62 -1.27 20.88
N THR A 107 -18.14 -0.03 21.08
CA THR A 107 -17.60 0.42 22.38
C THR A 107 -17.56 1.95 22.49
N PRO A 108 -17.75 2.52 23.69
CA PRO A 108 -17.52 3.94 23.98
C PRO A 108 -16.11 4.27 24.52
N ASP A 109 -15.23 3.26 24.71
CA ASP A 109 -14.03 3.40 25.54
C ASP A 109 -12.82 4.03 24.82
N ALA A 110 -12.96 4.36 23.54
CA ALA A 110 -11.89 5.01 22.79
C ALA A 110 -11.73 6.49 23.19
N PRO A 111 -10.56 7.13 22.94
CA PRO A 111 -10.34 8.54 23.27
C PRO A 111 -11.33 9.54 22.66
N TRP A 112 -12.03 9.14 21.59
CA TRP A 112 -13.08 9.93 20.91
C TRP A 112 -14.51 9.44 21.22
N GLY A 113 -14.68 8.51 22.17
CA GLY A 113 -15.99 7.99 22.58
C GLY A 113 -16.48 6.83 21.70
N ARG A 114 -17.77 6.90 21.29
CA ARG A 114 -18.45 5.85 20.52
C ARG A 114 -17.66 5.45 19.29
N SER A 115 -17.48 4.15 19.13
CA SER A 115 -16.59 3.59 18.11
C SER A 115 -17.16 2.33 17.47
N ASP A 116 -16.92 2.20 16.18
CA ASP A 116 -17.16 0.99 15.40
C ASP A 116 -15.91 0.10 15.47
N ARG A 117 -16.09 -1.23 15.49
CA ARG A 117 -15.00 -2.20 15.57
C ARG A 117 -14.75 -2.90 14.25
N LEU A 118 -13.48 -3.13 13.96
CA LEU A 118 -12.99 -3.93 12.84
C LEU A 118 -12.57 -5.32 13.30
N TRP A 119 -13.03 -6.33 12.56
CA TRP A 119 -12.71 -7.74 12.76
C TRP A 119 -12.07 -8.32 11.50
N HIS A 120 -11.11 -9.23 11.64
CA HIS A 120 -10.52 -9.97 10.53
C HIS A 120 -11.13 -11.36 10.41
N HIS A 121 -11.40 -11.77 9.17
CA HIS A 121 -11.92 -13.09 8.84
C HIS A 121 -11.36 -13.61 7.51
N ASP A 122 -11.18 -14.92 7.39
CA ASP A 122 -10.86 -15.56 6.12
C ASP A 122 -12.06 -15.56 5.15
N ARG A 123 -13.28 -15.61 5.69
CA ARG A 123 -14.56 -15.62 4.95
C ARG A 123 -15.62 -14.84 5.71
N PRO A 124 -16.62 -14.24 5.03
CA PRO A 124 -17.65 -13.51 5.73
C PRO A 124 -18.52 -14.48 6.53
N ASP A 125 -18.51 -14.34 7.86
CA ASP A 125 -19.42 -15.07 8.76
C ASP A 125 -20.71 -14.28 8.94
N THR A 126 -21.64 -14.53 8.05
CA THR A 126 -22.91 -13.83 8.00
C THR A 126 -24.01 -14.52 8.80
N THR A 127 -23.71 -15.70 9.37
CA THR A 127 -24.67 -16.53 10.10
C THR A 127 -24.66 -16.29 11.60
N ALA A 128 -23.52 -15.86 12.15
CA ALA A 128 -23.39 -15.61 13.58
C ALA A 128 -24.12 -14.32 14.03
N ALA A 129 -24.90 -14.45 15.10
CA ALA A 129 -25.58 -13.31 15.75
C ALA A 129 -24.57 -12.32 16.38
N ALA A 130 -23.44 -12.83 16.87
CA ALA A 130 -22.30 -12.04 17.36
C ALA A 130 -21.18 -12.02 16.31
N PRO A 131 -20.30 -11.01 16.29
CA PRO A 131 -19.09 -11.07 15.48
C PRO A 131 -18.22 -12.23 15.94
N SER A 132 -17.85 -13.12 15.03
CA SER A 132 -16.76 -14.07 15.22
C SER A 132 -15.46 -13.45 14.67
N GLY A 133 -14.33 -14.16 14.66
CA GLY A 133 -13.08 -13.66 14.06
C GLY A 133 -12.14 -12.93 15.03
N THR A 134 -11.06 -12.38 14.46
CA THR A 134 -9.98 -11.75 15.26
C THR A 134 -10.24 -10.25 15.39
N PRO A 135 -10.45 -9.69 16.60
CA PRO A 135 -10.65 -8.26 16.75
C PRO A 135 -9.36 -7.51 16.41
N LEU A 136 -9.47 -6.52 15.53
CA LEU A 136 -8.33 -5.75 15.03
C LEU A 136 -8.20 -4.40 15.71
N THR A 137 -9.18 -3.52 15.59
CA THR A 137 -9.08 -2.15 16.12
C THR A 137 -10.45 -1.48 16.07
N VAL A 138 -10.54 -0.22 16.47
CA VAL A 138 -11.74 0.60 16.45
C VAL A 138 -11.52 1.93 15.74
N PHE A 139 -12.57 2.50 15.17
CA PHE A 139 -12.59 3.86 14.63
C PHE A 139 -13.83 4.60 15.13
N ALA A 140 -13.83 5.94 15.10
CA ALA A 140 -14.98 6.71 15.58
C ALA A 140 -16.26 6.30 14.85
N ALA A 141 -17.32 6.08 15.62
CA ALA A 141 -18.58 5.57 15.09
C ALA A 141 -19.15 6.52 14.03
N LEU A 142 -19.61 5.93 12.92
CA LEU A 142 -20.26 6.68 11.86
C LEU A 142 -21.78 6.52 11.93
N ASP A 143 -22.50 7.58 11.59
CA ASP A 143 -23.88 7.44 11.13
C ASP A 143 -23.85 6.85 9.71
N TRP A 144 -23.87 5.53 9.61
CA TRP A 144 -23.80 4.81 8.33
C TRP A 144 -24.95 5.13 7.38
N ALA A 145 -26.09 5.55 7.92
CA ALA A 145 -27.23 6.00 7.13
C ALA A 145 -26.99 7.40 6.52
N ARG A 146 -26.01 8.15 7.06
CA ARG A 146 -25.70 9.53 6.72
C ARG A 146 -24.22 9.86 6.99
N VAL A 147 -23.32 9.27 6.20
CA VAL A 147 -21.88 9.47 6.31
C VAL A 147 -21.54 10.94 6.08
N ASP A 148 -20.94 11.59 7.07
CA ASP A 148 -20.64 13.03 7.05
C ASP A 148 -19.16 13.37 7.33
N ALA A 149 -18.34 12.38 7.66
CA ALA A 149 -16.94 12.55 8.00
C ALA A 149 -16.09 11.32 7.68
N ILE A 150 -14.77 11.52 7.63
CA ILE A 150 -13.76 10.46 7.65
C ILE A 150 -13.34 10.25 9.12
N PRO A 151 -13.53 9.05 9.70
CA PRO A 151 -13.30 8.82 11.12
C PRO A 151 -11.80 8.64 11.46
N PRO A 152 -11.33 9.05 12.66
CA PRO A 152 -10.06 8.57 13.20
C PRO A 152 -10.10 7.07 13.46
N LEU A 153 -8.94 6.43 13.29
CA LEU A 153 -8.72 4.99 13.49
C LEU A 153 -7.66 4.79 14.59
N ALA A 154 -7.94 3.90 15.53
CA ALA A 154 -6.96 3.48 16.52
C ALA A 154 -5.98 2.47 15.90
N GLU A 155 -4.74 2.44 16.38
CA GLU A 155 -3.77 1.37 16.07
C GLU A 155 -3.76 0.91 14.60
N PRO A 156 -3.57 1.81 13.61
CA PRO A 156 -3.69 1.49 12.18
C PRO A 156 -2.79 0.31 11.73
N ALA A 157 -1.68 0.08 12.44
CA ALA A 157 -0.75 -1.02 12.20
C ALA A 157 -1.34 -2.42 12.48
N ARG A 158 -2.48 -2.52 13.18
CA ARG A 158 -3.19 -3.80 13.39
C ARG A 158 -3.98 -4.24 12.16
N LEU A 159 -4.20 -3.36 11.19
CA LEU A 159 -4.90 -3.73 9.96
C LEU A 159 -4.00 -4.53 9.02
N PRO A 160 -4.51 -5.61 8.39
CA PRO A 160 -3.81 -6.26 7.30
C PRO A 160 -3.54 -5.27 6.15
N PRO A 161 -2.49 -5.51 5.32
CA PRO A 161 -2.18 -4.67 4.18
C PRO A 161 -3.40 -4.43 3.26
N GLY A 162 -3.69 -3.16 2.99
CA GLY A 162 -4.83 -2.74 2.17
C GLY A 162 -6.19 -2.72 2.89
N GLY A 163 -6.27 -3.16 4.14
CA GLY A 163 -7.50 -3.16 4.93
C GLY A 163 -8.07 -1.76 5.16
N GLY A 164 -7.24 -0.81 5.57
CA GLY A 164 -7.66 0.58 5.79
C GLY A 164 -8.21 1.23 4.52
N THR A 165 -7.53 1.04 3.38
CA THR A 165 -7.98 1.58 2.09
C THR A 165 -9.28 0.94 1.59
N ALA A 166 -9.51 -0.35 1.90
CA ALA A 166 -10.76 -1.02 1.59
C ALA A 166 -11.94 -0.45 2.39
N VAL A 167 -11.76 -0.20 3.69
CA VAL A 167 -12.77 0.46 4.54
C VAL A 167 -13.03 1.90 4.08
N LEU A 168 -11.97 2.66 3.77
CA LEU A 168 -12.08 4.01 3.22
C LEU A 168 -12.84 4.03 1.88
N ASN A 169 -12.64 3.02 1.02
CA ASN A 169 -13.39 2.89 -0.25
C ASN A 169 -14.88 2.60 0.00
N LEU A 170 -15.21 1.82 1.04
CA LEU A 170 -16.61 1.62 1.45
C LEU A 170 -17.23 2.92 1.95
N ILE A 171 -16.54 3.67 2.81
CA ILE A 171 -17.00 4.97 3.32
C ILE A 171 -17.24 5.95 2.16
N ALA A 172 -16.27 6.06 1.24
CA ALA A 172 -16.41 6.90 0.04
C ALA A 172 -17.59 6.47 -0.83
N SER A 173 -17.79 5.17 -1.00
CA SER A 173 -18.90 4.61 -1.77
C SER A 173 -20.26 4.95 -1.16
N LEU A 174 -20.42 4.78 0.15
CA LEU A 174 -21.68 5.10 0.84
C LEU A 174 -21.93 6.60 0.85
N ALA A 175 -20.90 7.42 1.04
CA ALA A 175 -21.01 8.87 0.95
C ALA A 175 -21.48 9.31 -0.45
N LEU A 176 -20.92 8.71 -1.51
CA LEU A 176 -21.33 8.97 -2.89
C LEU A 176 -22.79 8.56 -3.15
N ASP A 177 -23.20 7.35 -2.71
CA ASP A 177 -24.59 6.88 -2.82
C ASP A 177 -25.58 7.83 -2.10
N GLN A 178 -25.11 8.50 -1.04
CA GLN A 178 -25.89 9.45 -0.24
C GLN A 178 -25.79 10.89 -0.75
N GLY A 179 -25.17 11.12 -1.91
CA GLY A 179 -25.03 12.44 -2.54
C GLY A 179 -24.08 13.40 -1.82
N ARG A 180 -23.21 12.89 -0.94
CA ARG A 180 -22.24 13.70 -0.19
C ARG A 180 -21.16 14.22 -1.13
N GLN A 181 -21.04 15.54 -1.19
CA GLN A 181 -20.03 16.19 -2.03
C GLN A 181 -18.68 16.34 -1.32
N ARG A 182 -18.68 16.46 0.01
CA ARG A 182 -17.50 16.74 0.82
C ARG A 182 -17.58 16.05 2.17
N LEU A 183 -16.44 15.59 2.67
CA LEU A 183 -16.21 15.06 4.00
C LEU A 183 -14.96 15.71 4.58
N SER A 184 -14.97 15.95 5.89
CA SER A 184 -13.80 16.37 6.66
C SER A 184 -13.20 15.19 7.43
N TYR A 185 -11.89 15.15 7.59
CA TYR A 185 -11.25 14.27 8.57
C TYR A 185 -11.41 14.86 9.98
N ARG A 186 -11.98 14.11 10.92
CA ARG A 186 -12.26 14.56 12.30
C ARG A 186 -11.28 14.02 13.34
N GLY A 187 -10.19 13.41 12.90
CA GLY A 187 -9.25 12.75 13.80
C GLY A 187 -8.11 13.66 14.27
N PRO A 188 -7.50 13.36 15.42
CA PRO A 188 -6.37 14.13 15.95
C PRO A 188 -5.04 13.85 15.24
N TYR A 189 -4.99 12.90 14.29
CA TYR A 189 -3.73 12.39 13.71
C TYR A 189 -3.71 12.44 12.18
N PRO A 190 -3.71 13.65 11.56
CA PRO A 190 -3.57 13.79 10.11
C PRO A 190 -2.10 13.53 9.71
N THR A 191 -1.78 12.27 9.40
CA THR A 191 -0.42 11.85 9.00
C THR A 191 -0.26 11.81 7.48
N GLU A 192 0.98 11.90 6.99
CA GLU A 192 1.28 11.68 5.56
C GLU A 192 0.79 10.31 5.07
N GLN A 193 0.95 9.26 5.88
CA GLN A 193 0.46 7.92 5.53
C GLN A 193 -1.06 7.90 5.35
N LEU A 194 -1.81 8.57 6.23
CA LEU A 194 -3.25 8.69 6.09
C LEU A 194 -3.62 9.54 4.86
N PHE A 195 -2.93 10.65 4.62
CA PHE A 195 -3.12 11.47 3.42
C PHE A 195 -2.99 10.62 2.15
N LEU A 196 -1.90 9.85 2.02
CA LEU A 196 -1.68 8.96 0.88
C LEU A 196 -2.73 7.85 0.76
N ALA A 197 -3.22 7.31 1.88
CA ALA A 197 -4.31 6.33 1.88
C ALA A 197 -5.65 6.95 1.43
N LEU A 198 -5.92 8.20 1.80
CA LEU A 198 -7.12 8.92 1.38
C LEU A 198 -7.12 9.21 -0.12
N LEU A 199 -5.96 9.46 -0.73
CA LEU A 199 -5.85 9.63 -2.19
C LEU A 199 -6.38 8.43 -2.98
N GLU A 200 -6.42 7.23 -2.38
CA GLU A 200 -6.94 6.03 -3.03
C GLU A 200 -8.46 6.06 -3.22
N SER A 201 -9.20 6.72 -2.34
CA SER A 201 -10.68 6.65 -2.28
C SER A 201 -11.37 8.02 -2.26
N PHE A 202 -10.59 9.10 -2.22
CA PHE A 202 -11.07 10.48 -2.16
C PHE A 202 -10.26 11.39 -3.07
N ARG A 203 -10.86 12.53 -3.44
CA ARG A 203 -10.15 13.65 -4.07
C ARG A 203 -10.08 14.81 -3.09
N TYR A 204 -8.90 15.36 -2.84
CA TYR A 204 -8.79 16.59 -2.06
C TYR A 204 -9.23 17.79 -2.90
N ASP A 205 -9.60 18.90 -2.27
CA ASP A 205 -9.96 20.12 -3.00
C ASP A 205 -8.70 20.76 -3.63
N ALA A 206 -8.71 20.90 -4.96
CA ALA A 206 -7.51 21.16 -5.78
C ALA A 206 -6.91 22.56 -5.59
N ASP A 207 -7.60 23.46 -4.91
CA ASP A 207 -7.17 24.84 -4.66
C ASP A 207 -6.06 24.94 -3.58
N ALA A 208 -5.71 23.83 -2.92
CA ALA A 208 -4.63 23.79 -1.93
C ALA A 208 -3.25 23.65 -2.60
N ALA A 209 -2.44 24.72 -2.57
CA ALA A 209 -1.07 24.72 -3.10
C ALA A 209 -0.13 23.71 -2.41
N GLU A 210 -0.36 23.46 -1.12
CA GLU A 210 0.38 22.48 -0.32
C GLU A 210 -0.62 21.53 0.38
N PRO A 211 -1.15 20.52 -0.33
CA PRO A 211 -2.28 19.74 0.16
C PRO A 211 -1.94 18.90 1.40
N LEU A 212 -0.71 18.39 1.50
CA LEU A 212 -0.26 17.67 2.71
C LEU A 212 -0.22 18.60 3.93
N GLY A 213 0.35 19.81 3.79
CA GLY A 213 0.39 20.80 4.86
C GLY A 213 -1.01 21.22 5.31
N ALA A 214 -1.92 21.46 4.36
CA ALA A 214 -3.33 21.77 4.66
C ALA A 214 -4.04 20.62 5.39
N PHE A 215 -3.78 19.37 5.00
CA PHE A 215 -4.31 18.19 5.68
C PHE A 215 -3.78 18.06 7.11
N MET A 216 -2.47 18.21 7.30
CA MET A 216 -1.83 18.15 8.61
C MET A 216 -2.33 19.27 9.54
N GLY A 217 -2.70 20.42 8.98
CA GLY A 217 -3.37 21.53 9.69
C GLY A 217 -4.87 21.32 9.94
N GLY A 218 -5.47 20.21 9.49
CA GLY A 218 -6.89 19.91 9.66
C GLY A 218 -7.85 20.69 8.75
N GLY A 219 -7.33 21.38 7.74
CA GLY A 219 -8.10 22.30 6.89
C GLY A 219 -8.47 21.76 5.51
N LEU A 220 -8.33 20.46 5.26
CA LEU A 220 -8.54 19.87 3.94
C LEU A 220 -9.87 19.11 3.83
N ASP A 221 -10.71 19.55 2.88
CA ASP A 221 -11.93 18.87 2.48
C ASP A 221 -11.66 17.76 1.46
N TRP A 222 -12.44 16.68 1.56
CA TRP A 222 -12.31 15.49 0.71
C TRP A 222 -13.62 15.17 -0.01
N ARG A 223 -13.58 15.07 -1.33
CA ARG A 223 -14.69 14.63 -2.15
C ARG A 223 -14.67 13.10 -2.28
N PRO A 224 -15.77 12.38 -1.96
CA PRO A 224 -15.84 10.94 -2.17
C PRO A 224 -15.56 10.58 -3.62
N ALA A 225 -14.63 9.66 -3.83
CA ALA A 225 -14.25 9.22 -5.16
C ALA A 225 -13.80 7.75 -5.09
N PRO A 226 -14.74 6.82 -4.88
CA PRO A 226 -14.44 5.41 -4.77
C PRO A 226 -13.87 4.86 -6.08
N HIS A 227 -13.13 3.77 -5.98
CA HIS A 227 -12.63 2.99 -7.10
C HIS A 227 -13.32 1.63 -7.18
N GLU A 228 -13.44 1.10 -8.40
CA GLU A 228 -13.86 -0.29 -8.64
C GLU A 228 -12.72 -1.23 -8.24
N ARG A 229 -13.07 -2.43 -7.79
CA ARG A 229 -12.14 -3.45 -7.32
C ARG A 229 -12.37 -4.72 -8.12
N LEU A 230 -11.33 -5.20 -8.77
CA LEU A 230 -11.34 -6.44 -9.53
C LEU A 230 -10.50 -7.49 -8.80
N PHE A 231 -11.07 -8.68 -8.61
CA PHE A 231 -10.36 -9.85 -8.12
C PHE A 231 -10.31 -10.91 -9.23
N THR A 232 -9.10 -11.27 -9.66
CA THR A 232 -8.92 -12.24 -10.75
C THR A 232 -8.60 -13.63 -10.20
N ARG A 233 -8.77 -14.66 -11.04
CA ARG A 233 -8.49 -16.06 -10.65
C ARG A 233 -7.00 -16.31 -10.38
N GLU A 234 -6.14 -15.49 -10.97
CA GLU A 234 -4.68 -15.50 -10.83
C GLU A 234 -4.22 -14.86 -9.50
N GLY A 235 -5.16 -14.43 -8.65
CA GLY A 235 -4.88 -13.82 -7.36
C GLY A 235 -4.44 -12.36 -7.45
N LEU A 236 -4.89 -11.64 -8.49
CA LEU A 236 -4.71 -10.20 -8.58
C LEU A 236 -5.86 -9.48 -7.88
N TYR A 237 -5.51 -8.42 -7.18
CA TYR A 237 -6.43 -7.35 -6.79
C TYR A 237 -6.06 -6.09 -7.58
N VAL A 238 -7.02 -5.49 -8.28
CA VAL A 238 -6.80 -4.30 -9.10
C VAL A 238 -7.78 -3.21 -8.70
N GLN A 239 -7.26 -2.00 -8.46
CA GLN A 239 -8.08 -0.78 -8.28
C GLN A 239 -8.22 -0.06 -9.61
N LEU A 240 -9.47 0.23 -9.97
CA LEU A 240 -9.84 0.78 -11.27
C LEU A 240 -10.69 2.04 -11.13
N ARG A 241 -10.33 3.05 -11.91
CA ARG A 241 -11.10 4.29 -12.03
C ARG A 241 -11.00 4.89 -13.44
N ALA A 242 -10.05 5.80 -13.67
CA ALA A 242 -9.73 6.24 -15.03
C ALA A 242 -8.90 5.18 -15.81
N GLY A 243 -8.39 4.19 -15.09
CA GLY A 243 -7.63 3.04 -15.55
C GLY A 243 -7.13 2.27 -14.33
N VAL A 244 -6.15 1.39 -14.51
CA VAL A 244 -5.50 0.66 -13.41
C VAL A 244 -4.68 1.63 -12.54
N GLU A 245 -5.13 1.94 -11.31
CA GLU A 245 -4.42 2.87 -10.39
C GLU A 245 -3.46 2.12 -9.44
N LYS A 246 -3.82 0.89 -9.02
CA LYS A 246 -3.07 0.06 -8.08
C LYS A 246 -3.30 -1.41 -8.38
N VAL A 247 -2.25 -2.23 -8.20
CA VAL A 247 -2.32 -3.69 -8.34
C VAL A 247 -1.69 -4.33 -7.11
N VAL A 248 -2.32 -5.35 -6.54
CA VAL A 248 -1.72 -6.24 -5.54
C VAL A 248 -1.65 -7.64 -6.12
N TRP A 249 -0.46 -8.23 -6.11
CA TRP A 249 -0.23 -9.58 -6.61
C TRP A 249 0.86 -10.28 -5.78
N ARG A 250 0.56 -11.47 -5.26
CA ARG A 250 1.47 -12.25 -4.40
C ARG A 250 2.06 -11.42 -3.25
N GLY A 251 1.21 -10.65 -2.56
CA GLY A 251 1.60 -9.77 -1.45
C GLY A 251 2.36 -8.49 -1.86
N ARG A 252 2.65 -8.29 -3.14
CA ARG A 252 3.36 -7.10 -3.65
C ARG A 252 2.36 -6.08 -4.15
N THR A 253 2.53 -4.83 -3.73
CA THR A 253 1.68 -3.72 -4.19
C THR A 253 2.44 -2.85 -5.19
N TYR A 254 1.81 -2.63 -6.34
CA TYR A 254 2.25 -1.72 -7.39
C TYR A 254 1.33 -0.50 -7.40
N TYR A 255 1.92 0.68 -7.48
CA TYR A 255 1.19 1.94 -7.49
C TYR A 255 1.50 2.70 -8.78
N ARG A 256 0.53 3.47 -9.29
CA ARG A 256 0.91 4.57 -10.17
C ARG A 256 1.84 5.54 -9.42
N PRO A 257 2.90 6.05 -10.07
CA PRO A 257 3.88 6.92 -9.43
C PRO A 257 3.31 8.28 -9.06
N GLU A 258 2.23 8.71 -9.71
CA GLU A 258 1.55 9.96 -9.43
C GLU A 258 0.06 9.70 -9.22
N TRP A 259 -0.50 10.32 -8.18
CA TRP A 259 -1.93 10.34 -7.92
C TRP A 259 -2.36 11.75 -7.57
N GLN A 260 -3.24 12.36 -8.37
CA GLN A 260 -3.75 13.70 -8.12
C GLN A 260 -2.62 14.75 -7.98
N GLY A 261 -1.60 14.69 -8.83
CA GLY A 261 -0.43 15.57 -8.76
C GLY A 261 0.55 15.26 -7.62
N VAL A 262 0.24 14.30 -6.75
CA VAL A 262 1.13 13.86 -5.67
C VAL A 262 1.98 12.70 -6.16
N ARG A 263 3.30 12.90 -6.22
CA ARG A 263 4.25 11.84 -6.57
C ARG A 263 4.60 11.00 -5.35
N ARG A 264 4.40 9.70 -5.45
CA ARG A 264 4.77 8.72 -4.44
C ARG A 264 6.01 7.96 -4.89
N TYR A 265 7.02 7.92 -4.02
CA TYR A 265 8.10 6.96 -4.21
C TYR A 265 7.59 5.53 -3.93
N ALA A 266 7.68 4.67 -4.93
CA ALA A 266 7.44 3.24 -4.80
C ALA A 266 8.38 2.49 -5.77
N PRO A 267 9.09 1.44 -5.29
CA PRO A 267 9.93 0.62 -6.16
C PRO A 267 9.10 -0.26 -7.10
N ARG A 268 7.80 -0.43 -6.82
CA ARG A 268 6.86 -1.23 -7.62
C ARG A 268 5.85 -0.28 -8.24
N ARG A 269 5.92 -0.12 -9.56
CA ARG A 269 5.17 0.89 -10.30
C ARG A 269 4.23 0.27 -11.32
N VAL A 270 3.06 0.89 -11.46
CA VAL A 270 2.14 0.70 -12.59
C VAL A 270 2.49 1.77 -13.64
N ARG A 271 2.69 1.36 -14.89
CA ARG A 271 2.95 2.25 -16.03
C ARG A 271 2.17 1.80 -17.25
N ASP A 272 1.83 2.72 -18.14
CA ASP A 272 1.20 2.36 -19.41
C ASP A 272 2.27 2.22 -20.50
N THR A 273 2.04 1.26 -21.40
CA THR A 273 2.68 1.12 -22.70
C THR A 273 1.62 1.26 -23.79
N PRO A 274 1.98 1.41 -25.08
CA PRO A 274 1.00 1.48 -26.15
C PRO A 274 0.00 0.31 -26.16
N ASP A 275 0.46 -0.87 -25.74
CA ASP A 275 -0.30 -2.12 -25.87
C ASP A 275 -0.90 -2.64 -24.55
N ALA A 276 -0.44 -2.15 -23.38
CA ALA A 276 -0.81 -2.71 -22.09
C ALA A 276 -0.55 -1.76 -20.91
N THR A 277 -1.13 -2.05 -19.76
CA THR A 277 -0.64 -1.55 -18.48
C THR A 277 0.33 -2.56 -17.87
N VAL A 278 1.52 -2.12 -17.48
CA VAL A 278 2.61 -2.96 -17.00
C VAL A 278 2.91 -2.67 -15.54
N CYS A 279 3.03 -3.72 -14.73
CA CYS A 279 3.55 -3.65 -13.37
C CYS A 279 5.03 -4.01 -13.38
N SER A 280 5.88 -3.09 -12.95
CA SER A 280 7.34 -3.24 -13.00
C SER A 280 8.00 -2.92 -11.67
N LEU A 281 9.15 -3.52 -11.44
CA LEU A 281 10.14 -3.11 -10.45
C LEU A 281 11.01 -1.99 -11.03
N TRP A 282 11.28 -0.96 -10.23
CA TRP A 282 12.02 0.23 -10.61
C TRP A 282 13.09 0.55 -9.59
N ALA A 283 14.25 0.95 -10.06
CA ALA A 283 15.34 1.49 -9.25
C ALA A 283 15.97 2.69 -9.97
N LEU A 284 16.27 3.76 -9.24
CA LEU A 284 16.96 4.94 -9.79
C LEU A 284 16.27 5.51 -11.05
N GLU A 285 14.93 5.58 -11.01
CA GLU A 285 14.08 6.05 -12.11
C GLU A 285 14.23 5.26 -13.42
N ARG A 286 14.64 3.98 -13.35
CA ARG A 286 14.63 3.05 -14.49
C ARG A 286 13.88 1.75 -14.14
N PRO A 287 13.14 1.17 -15.10
CA PRO A 287 12.59 -0.17 -14.91
C PRO A 287 13.72 -1.19 -14.86
N VAL A 288 13.64 -2.09 -13.88
CA VAL A 288 14.61 -3.17 -13.63
C VAL A 288 14.04 -4.50 -14.10
N GLU A 289 12.75 -4.74 -13.87
CA GLU A 289 12.08 -6.01 -14.17
C GLU A 289 10.58 -5.77 -14.36
N ASP A 290 9.98 -6.37 -15.39
CA ASP A 290 8.53 -6.34 -15.60
C ASP A 290 7.91 -7.61 -15.03
N HIS A 291 6.81 -7.48 -14.29
CA HIS A 291 6.17 -8.58 -13.58
C HIS A 291 4.78 -8.93 -14.11
N LEU A 292 3.99 -7.96 -14.56
CA LEU A 292 2.62 -8.19 -15.02
C LEU A 292 2.31 -7.31 -16.22
N TRP A 293 1.52 -7.84 -17.16
CA TRP A 293 0.91 -7.09 -18.25
C TRP A 293 -0.59 -7.25 -18.15
N LEU A 294 -1.29 -6.13 -18.10
CA LEU A 294 -2.73 -6.03 -17.92
C LEU A 294 -3.33 -5.31 -19.12
N ALA A 295 -4.56 -5.67 -19.46
CA ALA A 295 -5.39 -4.84 -20.32
C ALA A 295 -5.78 -3.55 -19.58
N ALA A 296 -6.28 -2.56 -20.33
CA ALA A 296 -6.69 -1.27 -19.76
C ALA A 296 -7.78 -1.38 -18.68
N ASP A 297 -8.58 -2.44 -18.73
CA ASP A 297 -9.62 -2.74 -17.76
C ASP A 297 -9.13 -3.56 -16.54
N GLY A 298 -7.83 -3.88 -16.50
CA GLY A 298 -7.18 -4.59 -15.39
C GLY A 298 -7.08 -6.10 -15.54
N GLU A 299 -7.61 -6.69 -16.62
CA GLU A 299 -7.50 -8.14 -16.86
C GLU A 299 -6.04 -8.56 -17.14
N PRO A 300 -5.58 -9.71 -16.61
CA PRO A 300 -4.23 -10.16 -16.85
C PRO A 300 -4.06 -10.67 -18.29
N LEU A 301 -3.14 -10.04 -19.03
CA LEU A 301 -2.70 -10.50 -20.36
C LEU A 301 -1.53 -11.47 -20.23
N ARG A 302 -0.60 -11.18 -19.32
CA ARG A 302 0.59 -12.01 -19.07
C ARG A 302 1.08 -11.83 -17.64
N LEU A 303 1.44 -12.95 -17.02
CA LEU A 303 2.14 -12.98 -15.73
C LEU A 303 3.62 -13.30 -15.98
N GLY A 304 4.51 -12.41 -15.55
CA GLY A 304 5.95 -12.62 -15.58
C GLY A 304 6.40 -13.46 -14.39
N ALA A 305 7.22 -14.48 -14.63
CA ALA A 305 8.00 -15.12 -13.57
C ALA A 305 9.25 -14.27 -13.35
N PRO A 306 9.57 -13.85 -12.10
CA PRO A 306 10.82 -13.17 -11.85
C PRO A 306 11.98 -14.10 -12.21
N ALA A 307 13.01 -13.56 -12.85
CA ALA A 307 14.18 -14.37 -13.23
C ALA A 307 14.88 -14.88 -11.96
N PRO A 308 15.21 -16.17 -11.85
CA PRO A 308 15.97 -16.67 -10.72
C PRO A 308 17.36 -16.00 -10.69
N GLU A 309 17.82 -15.63 -9.49
CA GLU A 309 19.11 -14.96 -9.29
C GLU A 309 20.00 -15.83 -8.40
N ALA A 310 21.17 -16.22 -8.90
CA ALA A 310 22.11 -17.13 -8.21
C ALA A 310 23.35 -16.39 -7.65
N SER A 311 23.24 -15.09 -7.38
CA SER A 311 24.38 -14.28 -6.94
C SER A 311 24.77 -14.55 -5.48
N PRO A 312 26.08 -14.56 -5.14
CA PRO A 312 26.52 -14.76 -3.78
C PRO A 312 26.15 -13.57 -2.90
N VAL A 313 25.77 -13.86 -1.64
CA VAL A 313 25.45 -12.85 -0.64
C VAL A 313 26.73 -12.13 -0.20
N ARG A 314 26.69 -10.79 -0.07
CA ARG A 314 27.82 -9.97 0.36
C ARG A 314 27.37 -8.86 1.31
N SER A 315 28.04 -8.69 2.44
CA SER A 315 27.76 -7.59 3.35
C SER A 315 27.96 -6.22 2.67
N LEU A 316 27.13 -5.25 3.06
CA LEU A 316 27.38 -3.85 2.71
C LEU A 316 28.65 -3.35 3.42
N SER A 317 29.39 -2.45 2.79
CA SER A 317 30.50 -1.78 3.46
C SER A 317 29.98 -0.93 4.62
N ALA A 318 30.78 -0.81 5.68
CA ALA A 318 30.41 -0.01 6.85
C ALA A 318 30.06 1.44 6.45
N ALA A 319 30.87 2.05 5.57
CA ALA A 319 30.62 3.39 5.06
C ALA A 319 29.23 3.54 4.41
N VAL A 320 28.84 2.62 3.51
CA VAL A 320 27.54 2.68 2.84
C VAL A 320 26.40 2.42 3.83
N ARG A 321 26.56 1.45 4.74
CA ARG A 321 25.57 1.17 5.79
C ARG A 321 25.32 2.40 6.65
N ASP A 322 26.39 3.03 7.15
CA ASP A 322 26.29 4.17 8.06
C ASP A 322 25.70 5.39 7.33
N GLY A 323 26.05 5.60 6.05
CA GLY A 323 25.44 6.62 5.19
C GLY A 323 23.94 6.42 4.97
N VAL A 324 23.49 5.19 4.68
CA VAL A 324 22.07 4.87 4.54
C VAL A 324 21.32 5.19 5.84
N ILE A 325 21.86 4.81 6.99
CA ILE A 325 21.26 5.11 8.30
C ILE A 325 21.19 6.62 8.53
N ALA A 326 22.24 7.37 8.19
CA ALA A 326 22.25 8.83 8.28
C ALA A 326 21.17 9.49 7.40
N VAL A 327 20.95 8.99 6.17
CA VAL A 327 19.84 9.46 5.31
C VAL A 327 18.48 9.17 5.96
N VAL A 328 18.29 7.98 6.54
CA VAL A 328 17.03 7.64 7.23
C VAL A 328 16.80 8.57 8.43
N ILE A 329 17.83 8.89 9.21
CA ILE A 329 17.74 9.83 10.32
C ILE A 329 17.38 11.24 9.82
N ALA A 330 18.08 11.74 8.81
CA ALA A 330 17.88 13.07 8.26
C ALA A 330 16.47 13.27 7.65
N THR A 331 15.83 12.18 7.22
CA THR A 331 14.48 12.16 6.62
C THR A 331 13.40 11.64 7.56
N SER A 332 13.69 11.53 8.85
CA SER A 332 12.73 11.11 9.87
C SER A 332 12.39 12.25 10.83
N ALA A 333 11.29 12.09 11.58
CA ALA A 333 10.96 13.02 12.64
C ALA A 333 12.12 13.11 13.66
N PRO A 334 12.55 14.31 14.07
CA PRO A 334 13.71 14.49 14.96
C PRO A 334 13.70 13.63 16.23
N PRO A 335 12.55 13.41 16.91
CA PRO A 335 12.47 12.52 18.08
C PRO A 335 12.91 11.07 17.82
N LEU A 336 12.89 10.59 16.57
CA LEU A 336 13.27 9.21 16.23
C LEU A 336 14.77 9.03 16.03
N ALA A 337 15.55 10.10 15.87
CA ALA A 337 16.95 10.02 15.44
C ALA A 337 17.79 9.08 16.33
N ASP A 338 17.75 9.25 17.65
CA ASP A 338 18.55 8.43 18.57
C ASP A 338 18.04 7.00 18.68
N SER A 339 16.72 6.81 18.59
CA SER A 339 16.13 5.48 18.54
C SER A 339 16.53 4.73 17.27
N ILE A 340 16.59 5.40 16.12
CA ILE A 340 17.08 4.82 14.86
C ILE A 340 18.56 4.41 14.99
N ARG A 341 19.41 5.31 15.53
CA ARG A 341 20.84 4.99 15.78
C ARG A 341 21.00 3.77 16.69
N ALA A 342 20.15 3.63 17.70
CA ALA A 342 20.21 2.52 18.65
C ALA A 342 19.77 1.17 18.06
N VAL A 343 18.77 1.16 17.16
CA VAL A 343 18.24 -0.10 16.61
C VAL A 343 18.93 -0.55 15.33
N ALA A 344 19.51 0.36 14.57
CA ALA A 344 20.13 0.05 13.28
C ALA A 344 21.27 -0.99 13.34
N PRO A 345 22.15 -1.01 14.36
CA PRO A 345 23.22 -2.00 14.46
C PRO A 345 22.73 -3.46 14.55
N ALA A 346 21.50 -3.68 15.01
CA ALA A 346 20.88 -5.01 15.10
C ALA A 346 20.38 -5.55 13.75
N LEU A 347 20.45 -4.75 12.69
CA LEU A 347 20.03 -5.12 11.34
C LEU A 347 21.24 -5.22 10.41
N ALA A 348 21.65 -6.45 10.10
CA ALA A 348 22.69 -6.69 9.10
C ALA A 348 22.19 -6.29 7.70
N LEU A 349 22.95 -5.45 6.98
CA LEU A 349 22.65 -5.09 5.60
C LEU A 349 23.54 -5.85 4.62
N GLU A 350 22.93 -6.53 3.66
CA GLU A 350 23.62 -7.37 2.68
C GLU A 350 23.08 -7.16 1.26
N TRP A 351 23.93 -7.38 0.26
CA TRP A 351 23.56 -7.58 -1.14
C TRP A 351 23.31 -9.06 -1.38
N GLY A 352 22.28 -9.40 -2.15
CA GLY A 352 22.02 -10.78 -2.55
C GLY A 352 20.75 -10.93 -3.37
N PRO A 353 20.39 -12.17 -3.74
CA PRO A 353 19.20 -12.45 -4.51
C PRO A 353 17.95 -12.11 -3.69
N VAL A 354 17.03 -11.39 -4.34
CA VAL A 354 15.71 -11.03 -3.79
C VAL A 354 14.66 -11.30 -4.87
N ASP A 355 13.69 -12.15 -4.55
CA ASP A 355 12.68 -12.58 -5.51
C ASP A 355 11.68 -11.46 -5.79
N GLY A 356 11.67 -10.95 -7.02
CA GLY A 356 10.67 -10.01 -7.52
C GLY A 356 10.53 -8.72 -6.71
N ASP A 357 11.58 -8.29 -6.01
CA ASP A 357 11.62 -7.05 -5.24
C ASP A 357 13.06 -6.51 -5.12
N LEU A 358 13.21 -5.29 -4.62
CA LEU A 358 14.53 -4.68 -4.36
C LEU A 358 15.05 -4.95 -2.95
N ILE A 359 14.18 -5.35 -2.03
CA ILE A 359 14.54 -5.60 -0.64
C ILE A 359 13.74 -6.75 -0.03
N SER A 360 14.38 -7.56 0.81
CA SER A 360 13.75 -8.51 1.71
C SER A 360 14.22 -8.25 3.14
N ILE A 361 13.30 -8.04 4.06
CA ILE A 361 13.60 -7.72 5.46
C ILE A 361 13.17 -8.89 6.34
N ALA A 362 14.10 -9.38 7.15
CA ALA A 362 13.87 -10.34 8.23
C ALA A 362 14.22 -9.68 9.58
N PRO A 363 13.96 -10.33 10.73
CA PRO A 363 14.15 -9.70 12.04
C PRO A 363 15.55 -9.11 12.29
N THR A 364 16.61 -9.78 11.83
CA THR A 364 18.01 -9.36 12.08
C THR A 364 18.81 -9.04 10.82
N ARG A 365 18.19 -9.14 9.64
CA ARG A 365 18.86 -8.86 8.35
C ARG A 365 17.94 -8.19 7.36
N ALA A 366 18.49 -7.30 6.54
CA ALA A 366 17.85 -6.79 5.35
C ALA A 366 18.75 -7.03 4.13
N ARG A 367 18.19 -7.70 3.13
CA ARG A 367 18.87 -8.05 1.89
C ARG A 367 18.40 -7.14 0.78
N LEU A 368 19.32 -6.41 0.18
CA LEU A 368 19.13 -5.58 -1.00
C LEU A 368 19.44 -6.39 -2.26
N SER A 369 18.60 -6.22 -3.27
CA SER A 369 18.69 -6.97 -4.53
C SER A 369 20.00 -6.70 -5.25
N THR A 370 20.59 -7.75 -5.80
CA THR A 370 21.78 -7.63 -6.63
C THR A 370 21.47 -6.98 -7.99
N ARG A 371 20.20 -6.99 -8.44
CA ARG A 371 19.72 -6.13 -9.56
C ARG A 371 19.79 -4.63 -9.24
N LEU A 372 19.46 -4.21 -8.01
CA LEU A 372 19.63 -2.81 -7.57
C LEU A 372 21.10 -2.42 -7.67
N ARG A 373 22.00 -3.28 -7.15
CA ARG A 373 23.44 -3.06 -7.23
C ARG A 373 23.94 -2.98 -8.66
N ALA A 374 23.46 -3.85 -9.56
CA ALA A 374 23.80 -3.80 -10.97
C ALA A 374 23.34 -2.49 -11.63
N THR A 375 22.13 -2.02 -11.30
CA THR A 375 21.57 -0.75 -11.77
C THR A 375 22.41 0.44 -11.31
N ILE A 376 22.79 0.48 -10.02
CA ILE A 376 23.69 1.50 -9.46
C ILE A 376 25.02 1.54 -10.23
N ARG A 377 25.65 0.38 -10.45
CA ARG A 377 26.92 0.29 -11.19
C ARG A 377 26.80 0.73 -12.63
N ALA A 378 25.74 0.32 -13.33
CA ALA A 378 25.50 0.77 -14.70
C ALA A 378 25.37 2.29 -14.75
N ARG A 379 24.58 2.89 -13.85
CA ARG A 379 24.40 4.34 -13.76
C ARG A 379 25.70 5.10 -13.45
N LEU A 380 26.55 4.54 -12.58
CA LEU A 380 27.86 5.10 -12.26
C LEU A 380 28.82 5.03 -13.45
N ARG A 381 28.77 3.97 -14.27
CA ARG A 381 29.55 3.85 -15.50
C ARG A 381 29.07 4.82 -16.59
N ASP A 382 27.75 4.97 -16.73
CA ASP A 382 27.14 5.92 -17.67
C ASP A 382 27.44 7.39 -17.29
N ALA A 383 27.72 7.66 -16.01
CA ALA A 383 28.05 8.99 -15.52
C ALA A 383 29.51 9.35 -15.82
N GLY A 384 29.74 10.03 -16.95
CA GLY A 384 31.08 10.40 -17.39
C GLY A 384 31.82 11.39 -16.49
N ALA A 385 31.14 12.39 -15.93
CA ALA A 385 31.76 13.42 -15.08
C ALA A 385 31.77 13.03 -13.58
N PRO A 386 32.79 13.41 -12.78
CA PRO A 386 32.85 13.14 -11.34
C PRO A 386 31.60 13.61 -10.58
N GLU A 387 31.11 14.82 -10.86
CA GLU A 387 29.89 15.37 -10.24
C GLU A 387 28.63 14.55 -10.57
N ALA A 388 28.54 14.04 -11.79
CA ALA A 388 27.43 13.17 -12.19
C ALA A 388 27.48 11.83 -11.43
N ARG A 389 28.68 11.29 -11.19
CA ARG A 389 28.86 10.08 -10.37
C ARG A 389 28.46 10.31 -8.92
N LEU A 390 28.82 11.45 -8.33
CA LEU A 390 28.39 11.82 -6.98
C LEU A 390 26.87 11.94 -6.87
N ARG A 391 26.20 12.57 -7.87
CA ARG A 391 24.73 12.63 -7.92
C ARG A 391 24.08 11.25 -7.99
N VAL A 392 24.62 10.35 -8.82
CA VAL A 392 24.15 8.95 -8.87
C VAL A 392 24.39 8.25 -7.53
N GLY A 393 25.54 8.49 -6.89
CA GLY A 393 25.86 7.91 -5.59
C GLY A 393 24.89 8.36 -4.48
N LEU A 394 24.56 9.65 -4.44
CA LEU A 394 23.55 10.18 -3.53
C LEU A 394 22.17 9.59 -3.81
N ALA A 395 21.74 9.56 -5.07
CA ALA A 395 20.46 8.97 -5.46
C ALA A 395 20.36 7.49 -5.04
N ALA A 396 21.46 6.73 -5.17
CA ALA A 396 21.53 5.35 -4.72
C ALA A 396 21.38 5.20 -3.19
N LEU A 397 22.04 6.07 -2.40
CA LEU A 397 21.87 6.06 -0.95
C LEU A 397 20.43 6.41 -0.55
N THR A 398 19.82 7.41 -1.20
CA THR A 398 18.43 7.80 -0.96
C THR A 398 17.45 6.69 -1.33
N GLU A 399 17.64 6.01 -2.45
CA GLU A 399 16.83 4.85 -2.87
C GLU A 399 16.89 3.73 -1.81
N ILE A 400 18.10 3.37 -1.37
CA ILE A 400 18.30 2.34 -0.34
C ILE A 400 17.69 2.75 1.00
N ALA A 401 17.86 4.02 1.39
CA ALA A 401 17.27 4.57 2.61
C ALA A 401 15.74 4.54 2.54
N ALA A 402 15.14 4.83 1.38
CA ALA A 402 13.69 4.76 1.19
C ALA A 402 13.16 3.32 1.27
N LEU A 403 13.94 2.32 0.82
CA LEU A 403 13.59 0.90 0.97
C LEU A 403 13.65 0.41 2.43
N LEU A 404 14.54 0.96 3.25
CA LEU A 404 14.78 0.56 4.64
C LEU A 404 14.05 1.41 5.68
N GLY A 405 13.71 2.65 5.31
CA GLY A 405 13.31 3.70 6.24
C GLY A 405 12.12 3.32 7.10
N ASP A 406 11.07 2.73 6.50
CA ASP A 406 9.85 2.35 7.22
C ASP A 406 10.11 1.29 8.30
N GLU A 407 10.94 0.29 8.01
CA GLU A 407 11.30 -0.73 9.01
C GLU A 407 12.12 -0.13 10.15
N LEU A 408 13.12 0.70 9.84
CA LEU A 408 13.95 1.33 10.87
C LEU A 408 13.13 2.30 11.73
N ARG A 409 12.23 3.08 11.13
CA ARG A 409 11.30 3.95 11.86
C ARG A 409 10.34 3.13 12.72
N ALA A 410 9.79 2.04 12.21
CA ALA A 410 8.90 1.18 13.00
C ALA A 410 9.61 0.55 14.21
N ARG A 411 10.87 0.10 14.05
CA ARG A 411 11.69 -0.37 15.18
C ARG A 411 11.98 0.73 16.18
N ALA A 412 12.34 1.92 15.70
CA ALA A 412 12.62 3.08 16.53
C ALA A 412 11.37 3.52 17.32
N GLN A 413 10.20 3.55 16.68
CA GLN A 413 8.92 3.85 17.31
C GLN A 413 8.55 2.83 18.38
N ARG A 414 8.71 1.52 18.11
CA ARG A 414 8.50 0.47 19.12
C ARG A 414 9.43 0.63 20.32
N ARG A 415 10.70 0.96 20.07
CA ARG A 415 11.68 1.25 21.12
C ARG A 415 11.26 2.46 21.95
N LEU A 416 10.88 3.57 21.30
CA LEU A 416 10.44 4.79 21.95
C LEU A 416 9.19 4.55 22.81
N ALA A 417 8.21 3.84 22.27
CA ALA A 417 6.97 3.49 22.97
C ALA A 417 7.18 2.56 24.18
N ALA A 418 8.30 1.84 24.23
CA ALA A 418 8.67 0.98 25.36
C ALA A 418 9.42 1.71 26.49
N LEU A 419 9.80 2.98 26.28
CA LEU A 419 10.41 3.80 27.34
C LEU A 419 9.38 4.19 28.40
N ASP A 420 9.84 4.57 29.59
CA ASP A 420 8.99 5.18 30.60
C ASP A 420 8.44 6.55 30.12
N PRO A 421 7.31 7.03 30.66
CA PRO A 421 6.66 8.25 30.18
C PRO A 421 7.55 9.51 30.22
N ALA A 422 8.47 9.63 31.18
CA ALA A 422 9.34 10.79 31.28
C ALA A 422 10.39 10.79 30.17
N SER A 423 10.99 9.64 29.90
CA SER A 423 11.92 9.45 28.77
C SER A 423 11.23 9.64 27.42
N GLN A 424 9.98 9.19 27.28
CA GLN A 424 9.18 9.46 26.07
C GLN A 424 8.96 10.96 25.87
N ALA A 425 8.52 11.67 26.91
CA ALA A 425 8.30 13.11 26.85
C ALA A 425 9.57 13.87 26.49
N GLN A 426 10.72 13.48 27.05
CA GLN A 426 12.01 14.08 26.74
C GLN A 426 12.40 13.89 25.26
N ALA A 427 12.23 12.68 24.72
CA ALA A 427 12.53 12.40 23.31
C ALA A 427 11.59 13.18 22.37
N LEU A 428 10.30 13.26 22.70
CA LEU A 428 9.29 13.98 21.91
C LEU A 428 9.45 15.50 21.97
N ALA A 429 10.13 16.05 22.99
CA ALA A 429 10.42 17.47 23.09
C ALA A 429 11.47 17.97 22.07
N VAL A 430 12.14 17.06 21.34
CA VAL A 430 13.13 17.41 20.31
C VAL A 430 12.41 17.85 19.02
N ILE A 431 12.37 19.15 18.79
CA ILE A 431 11.70 19.75 17.61
C ILE A 431 12.64 19.81 16.39
N ALA A 432 13.96 19.88 16.62
CA ALA A 432 14.98 19.88 15.57
C ALA A 432 16.25 19.17 16.06
N PRO A 433 17.00 18.50 15.16
CA PRO A 433 18.28 17.91 15.54
C PRO A 433 19.28 19.02 15.92
N PRO A 434 20.14 18.81 16.93
CA PRO A 434 21.24 19.72 17.21
C PRO A 434 22.12 19.92 15.96
N ALA A 435 22.58 21.15 15.69
CA ALA A 435 23.38 21.47 14.50
C ALA A 435 24.59 20.53 14.32
N ALA A 436 25.30 20.22 15.42
CA ALA A 436 26.44 19.30 15.42
C ALA A 436 26.07 17.86 14.98
N SER A 437 24.86 17.41 15.28
CA SER A 437 24.35 16.11 14.83
C SER A 437 24.04 16.13 13.34
N GLY A 438 23.41 17.20 12.85
CA GLY A 438 23.12 17.39 11.42
C GLY A 438 24.39 17.43 10.56
N GLU A 439 25.43 18.15 11.00
CA GLU A 439 26.72 18.16 10.31
C GLU A 439 27.41 16.79 10.29
N ARG A 440 27.32 16.04 11.39
CA ARG A 440 27.87 14.68 11.47
C ARG A 440 27.17 13.76 10.49
N ASP A 441 25.84 13.81 10.43
CA ASP A 441 25.05 13.00 9.50
C ASP A 441 25.39 13.39 8.04
N ALA A 442 25.51 14.69 7.73
CA ALA A 442 25.90 15.17 6.39
C ALA A 442 27.31 14.70 5.96
N ARG A 443 28.30 14.73 6.87
CA ARG A 443 29.65 14.18 6.62
C ARG A 443 29.61 12.67 6.39
N THR A 444 28.81 11.95 7.18
CA THR A 444 28.62 10.50 7.05
C THR A 444 28.02 10.13 5.69
N ILE A 445 27.00 10.88 5.24
CA ILE A 445 26.39 10.71 3.92
C ILE A 445 27.42 10.97 2.81
N SER A 446 28.19 12.05 2.90
CA SER A 446 29.19 12.42 1.89
C SER A 446 30.26 11.33 1.73
N HIS A 447 30.80 10.83 2.84
CA HIS A 447 31.76 9.72 2.84
C HIS A 447 31.18 8.42 2.27
N ALA A 448 29.89 8.15 2.50
CA ALA A 448 29.21 7.00 1.93
C ALA A 448 29.02 7.13 0.41
N VAL A 449 28.74 8.33 -0.11
CA VAL A 449 28.67 8.61 -1.54
C VAL A 449 30.03 8.34 -2.19
N GLU A 450 31.10 8.88 -1.61
CA GLU A 450 32.47 8.65 -2.08
C GLU A 450 32.83 7.16 -2.07
N GLY A 451 32.50 6.44 -0.99
CA GLY A 451 32.71 4.99 -0.90
C GLY A 451 31.95 4.19 -1.96
N LEU A 452 30.73 4.62 -2.33
CA LEU A 452 29.93 3.97 -3.36
C LEU A 452 30.45 4.27 -4.78
N VAL A 453 30.99 5.48 -5.00
CA VAL A 453 31.56 5.91 -6.28
C VAL A 453 32.97 5.37 -6.49
N GLY A 454 33.74 5.23 -5.42
CA GLY A 454 35.16 4.88 -5.40
C GLY A 454 35.46 3.38 -5.30
N ASP A 455 34.49 2.51 -5.02
CA ASP A 455 34.71 1.05 -4.98
C ASP A 455 35.18 0.54 -6.37
N PRO A 456 36.45 0.12 -6.56
CA PRO A 456 37.00 -0.29 -7.85
C PRO A 456 36.40 -1.62 -8.35
N ARG A 457 35.58 -2.31 -7.55
CA ARG A 457 34.74 -3.43 -8.03
C ARG A 457 33.48 -2.96 -8.77
N SER A 458 33.32 -1.66 -9.03
CA SER A 458 32.24 -1.05 -9.83
C SER A 458 32.61 -0.88 -11.32
N SER A 459 33.90 -0.91 -11.66
CA SER A 459 34.39 -1.11 -13.03
C SER A 459 34.40 -2.61 -13.35
N GLY A 460 33.60 -3.03 -14.34
CA GLY A 460 33.57 -4.41 -14.78
C GLY A 460 34.86 -4.78 -15.51
N GLY A 461 35.54 -5.82 -15.03
CA GLY A 461 36.51 -6.60 -15.79
C GLY A 461 36.13 -8.09 -15.63
N PRO A 462 36.17 -8.89 -16.70
CA PRO A 462 35.90 -10.32 -16.62
C PRO A 462 37.04 -11.03 -15.89
N ASP A 463 36.70 -12.06 -15.10
CA ASP A 463 37.62 -13.13 -14.74
C ASP A 463 38.15 -13.77 -16.03
N ASP A 464 39.46 -13.73 -16.30
CA ASP A 464 40.27 -14.90 -16.67
C ASP A 464 41.72 -14.51 -16.97
N HIS A 465 42.65 -15.05 -16.17
CA HIS A 465 43.79 -15.88 -16.57
C HIS A 465 44.83 -15.89 -15.45
N GLN A 466 44.76 -16.96 -14.64
CA GLN A 466 45.94 -17.49 -13.99
C GLN A 466 46.86 -18.04 -15.08
N ASP A 467 47.91 -17.30 -15.42
CA ASP A 467 49.07 -17.90 -16.07
C ASP A 467 49.93 -18.55 -15.00
N VAL A 468 49.94 -19.88 -15.07
CA VAL A 468 50.82 -20.80 -14.37
C VAL A 468 52.25 -20.51 -14.83
N GLU A 469 53.13 -20.12 -13.91
CA GLU A 469 54.57 -20.10 -14.15
C GLU A 469 55.03 -21.54 -14.45
N GLY A 470 55.21 -21.82 -15.74
CA GLY A 470 55.87 -22.99 -16.26
C GLY A 470 57.39 -22.82 -16.20
N ASP A 471 57.97 -23.65 -15.35
CA ASP A 471 59.36 -24.07 -15.27
C ASP A 471 60.05 -24.21 -16.65
N GLU A 472 61.08 -23.39 -16.91
CA GLU A 472 62.12 -23.70 -17.90
C GLU A 472 63.50 -23.45 -17.29
N GLY A 473 64.00 -24.47 -16.60
CA GLY A 473 65.42 -24.67 -16.40
C GLY A 473 66.10 -25.16 -17.69
N GLY A 474 67.23 -24.51 -18.03
CA GLY A 474 68.36 -25.19 -18.68
C GLY A 474 68.65 -24.82 -20.14
N HIS A 475 69.60 -23.89 -20.35
CA HIS A 475 70.93 -24.22 -20.90
C HIS A 475 71.71 -22.96 -21.27
N ARG A 476 72.91 -22.79 -20.71
CA ARG A 476 74.12 -22.58 -21.52
C ARG A 476 75.40 -22.85 -20.73
N GLU A 477 76.27 -23.58 -21.42
CA GLU A 477 77.53 -24.19 -21.03
C GLU A 477 78.60 -23.20 -20.54
N ARG A 478 79.47 -23.69 -19.65
CA ARG A 478 80.92 -23.85 -19.90
C ARG A 478 81.53 -24.87 -18.96
#